data_AF-A0AAN4YGN6-F1
#
_entry.id   AF-A0AAN4YGN6-F1
#
_cell.length_a   1.000
_cell.length_b   1.000
_cell.length_c   1.000
_cell.angle_alpha   90.00
_cell.angle_beta   90.00
_cell.angle_gamma   90.00
#
_symmetry.space_group_name_H-M   'P 1'
#
loop_
_entity.id
_entity.type
_entity.pdbx_description
1 polymer ?
#
loop_
_entity_poly.entity_id
_entity_poly.type
_entity_poly.pdbx_seq_one_letter_code
_entity_poly.pdbx_strand_id
1 'polypeptide(L)'
;MVPLSEEKLKAHALELATTLIEENKDYVSAAHIHAEHLHDVPLAARLLCRGSRFADATRLLALHGKQNLVPEIVDTGLADAMGSMTDLLADFRSQLNAQVPRIVELRVRRATDPLAYFGGDPTMGGDMGVDIPDNVSLAPTDASTLAGRSMFTRYTGKTGKTGKTNMTRQTSKTRRKEERKRASGKKGTVYEEEYLVNSVRRLIERVNSTVSEVETLVSALLRRGMRERAAAIEKAMQEVLKLCTDSRVEVFGAVASPGGEQTDGAEPETNVNTAEEVSPRGGQRAFADSIAATLGVREAPAVKELKQSALLN
;
A
#
# COMPACT_ATOMS: atom_id res chain seq x y z
N MET A 1 -46.57 20.88 3.67
CA MET A 1 -45.87 20.84 2.37
C MET A 1 -46.92 20.71 1.28
N VAL A 2 -46.77 21.43 0.17
CA VAL A 2 -47.67 21.28 -0.99
C VAL A 2 -47.39 19.91 -1.63
N PRO A 3 -48.38 19.03 -1.80
CA PRO A 3 -48.15 17.72 -2.41
C PRO A 3 -47.80 17.91 -3.89
N LEU A 4 -46.62 17.45 -4.28
CA LEU A 4 -46.24 17.29 -5.68
C LEU A 4 -47.17 16.27 -6.34
N SER A 5 -47.43 16.42 -7.65
CA SER A 5 -48.16 15.40 -8.39
C SER A 5 -47.35 14.09 -8.41
N GLU A 6 -48.05 12.96 -8.45
CA GLU A 6 -47.42 11.63 -8.43
C GLU A 6 -46.40 11.47 -9.57
N GLU A 7 -46.71 12.02 -10.75
CA GLU A 7 -45.81 12.03 -11.91
C GLU A 7 -44.50 12.79 -11.63
N LYS A 8 -44.59 13.96 -10.98
CA LYS A 8 -43.40 14.75 -10.63
C LYS A 8 -42.56 14.06 -9.56
N LEU A 9 -43.21 13.39 -8.61
CA LEU A 9 -42.51 12.59 -7.59
C LEU A 9 -41.76 11.40 -8.23
N LYS A 10 -42.40 10.67 -9.14
CA LYS A 10 -41.75 9.56 -9.86
C LYS A 10 -40.59 10.05 -10.72
N ALA A 11 -40.75 11.18 -11.42
CA ALA A 11 -39.68 11.77 -12.23
C ALA A 11 -38.47 12.14 -11.37
N HIS A 12 -38.67 12.82 -10.24
CA HIS A 12 -37.58 13.16 -9.33
C HIS A 12 -36.96 11.94 -8.65
N ALA A 13 -37.75 10.94 -8.27
CA ALA A 13 -37.23 9.70 -7.71
C ALA A 13 -36.34 8.96 -8.72
N LEU A 14 -36.73 8.94 -10.00
CA LEU A 14 -35.94 8.35 -11.07
C LEU A 14 -34.65 9.13 -11.31
N GLU A 15 -34.72 10.46 -11.42
CA GLU A 15 -33.55 11.34 -11.56
C GLU A 15 -32.56 11.12 -10.42
N LEU A 16 -33.02 11.14 -9.18
CA LEU A 16 -32.17 10.94 -8.01
C LEU A 16 -31.56 9.52 -8.00
N ALA A 17 -32.34 8.49 -8.32
CA ALA A 17 -31.81 7.13 -8.43
C ALA A 17 -30.73 7.02 -9.52
N THR A 18 -30.93 7.66 -10.68
CA THR A 18 -29.93 7.67 -11.77
C THR A 18 -28.63 8.36 -11.34
N THR A 19 -28.71 9.52 -10.68
CA THR A 19 -27.53 10.21 -10.14
C THR A 19 -26.77 9.34 -9.14
N LEU A 20 -27.49 8.65 -8.24
CA LEU A 20 -26.86 7.75 -7.27
C LEU A 20 -26.13 6.57 -7.94
N ILE A 21 -26.69 6.01 -9.02
CA ILE A 21 -26.10 4.89 -9.76
C ILE A 21 -24.90 5.33 -10.59
N GLU A 22 -25.01 6.44 -11.31
CA GLU A 22 -24.04 6.85 -12.32
C GLU A 22 -22.89 7.66 -11.73
N GLU A 23 -23.19 8.63 -10.87
CA GLU A 23 -22.19 9.56 -10.33
C GLU A 23 -21.61 9.04 -9.00
N ASN A 24 -22.48 8.70 -8.04
CA ASN A 24 -22.05 8.40 -6.68
C ASN A 24 -21.66 6.93 -6.46
N LYS A 25 -22.10 6.03 -7.36
CA LYS A 25 -21.99 4.57 -7.20
C LYS A 25 -22.63 4.04 -5.91
N ASP A 26 -23.61 4.77 -5.36
CA ASP A 26 -24.35 4.35 -4.18
C ASP A 26 -25.56 3.51 -4.59
N TYR A 27 -25.29 2.24 -4.86
CA TYR A 27 -26.31 1.29 -5.30
C TYR A 27 -27.33 0.93 -4.23
N VAL A 28 -26.96 1.04 -2.94
CA VAL A 28 -27.86 0.70 -1.83
C VAL A 28 -28.96 1.76 -1.71
N SER A 29 -28.57 3.04 -1.67
CA SER A 29 -29.54 4.14 -1.64
C SER A 29 -30.42 4.17 -2.89
N ALA A 30 -29.85 3.92 -4.07
CA ALA A 30 -30.62 3.79 -5.31
C ALA A 30 -31.63 2.63 -5.24
N ALA A 31 -31.24 1.48 -4.69
CA ALA A 31 -32.14 0.35 -4.52
C ALA A 31 -33.34 0.67 -3.61
N HIS A 32 -33.11 1.42 -2.52
CA HIS A 32 -34.18 1.86 -1.63
C HIS A 32 -35.21 2.72 -2.38
N ILE A 33 -34.76 3.66 -3.21
CA ILE A 33 -35.67 4.50 -4.01
C ILE A 33 -36.46 3.65 -5.00
N HIS A 34 -35.80 2.71 -5.67
CA HIS A 34 -36.48 1.80 -6.59
C HIS A 34 -37.53 0.93 -5.90
N ALA A 35 -37.25 0.43 -4.69
CA ALA A 35 -38.17 -0.41 -3.94
C ALA A 35 -39.34 0.39 -3.33
N GLU A 36 -39.05 1.52 -2.69
CA GLU A 36 -39.99 2.26 -1.84
C GLU A 36 -40.80 3.30 -2.61
N HIS A 37 -40.21 3.95 -3.62
CA HIS A 37 -40.85 5.04 -4.35
C HIS A 37 -41.24 4.68 -5.79
N LEU A 38 -40.45 3.85 -6.47
CA LEU A 38 -40.74 3.44 -7.85
C LEU A 38 -41.42 2.06 -7.93
N HIS A 39 -41.45 1.31 -6.82
CA HIS A 39 -42.00 -0.04 -6.70
C HIS A 39 -41.43 -1.07 -7.70
N ASP A 40 -40.22 -0.83 -8.21
CA ASP A 40 -39.48 -1.73 -9.08
C ASP A 40 -38.58 -2.65 -8.26
N VAL A 41 -39.19 -3.69 -7.70
CA VAL A 41 -38.53 -4.67 -6.83
C VAL A 41 -37.40 -5.44 -7.55
N PRO A 42 -37.57 -5.94 -8.80
CA PRO A 42 -36.49 -6.61 -9.52
C PRO A 42 -35.27 -5.72 -9.73
N LEU A 43 -35.46 -4.46 -10.13
CA LEU A 43 -34.35 -3.53 -10.32
C LEU A 43 -33.66 -3.19 -8.99
N ALA A 44 -34.43 -2.93 -7.93
CA ALA A 44 -33.89 -2.74 -6.59
C ALA A 44 -33.04 -3.93 -6.12
N ALA A 45 -33.50 -5.16 -6.37
CA ALA A 45 -32.74 -6.37 -6.03
C ALA A 45 -31.42 -6.48 -6.83
N ARG A 46 -31.44 -6.15 -8.12
CA ARG A 46 -30.21 -6.10 -8.95
C ARG A 46 -29.22 -5.06 -8.42
N LEU A 47 -29.70 -3.89 -8.01
CA LEU A 47 -28.87 -2.83 -7.42
C LEU A 47 -28.28 -3.25 -6.08
N LEU A 48 -29.05 -3.91 -5.20
CA LEU A 48 -28.52 -4.48 -3.97
C LEU A 48 -27.42 -5.51 -4.23
N CYS A 49 -27.54 -6.34 -5.27
CA CYS A 49 -26.49 -7.27 -5.66
C CYS A 49 -25.21 -6.54 -6.12
N ARG A 50 -25.33 -5.45 -6.90
CA ARG A 50 -24.18 -4.60 -7.25
C ARG A 50 -23.51 -3.95 -6.04
N GLY A 51 -24.30 -3.62 -5.01
CA GLY A 51 -23.81 -3.13 -3.72
C GLY A 51 -23.30 -4.22 -2.77
N SER A 52 -23.15 -5.47 -3.21
CA SER A 52 -22.77 -6.63 -2.38
C SER A 52 -23.72 -6.93 -1.20
N ARG A 53 -25.00 -6.50 -1.30
CA ARG A 53 -26.06 -6.72 -0.30
C ARG A 53 -26.98 -7.88 -0.71
N PHE A 54 -26.40 -9.05 -0.95
CA PHE A 54 -27.13 -10.24 -1.44
C PHE A 54 -28.23 -10.74 -0.49
N ALA A 55 -27.99 -10.67 0.82
CA ALA A 55 -28.98 -11.05 1.82
C ALA A 55 -30.22 -10.14 1.78
N ASP A 56 -30.00 -8.83 1.60
CA ASP A 56 -31.09 -7.86 1.48
C ASP A 56 -31.83 -8.01 0.16
N ALA A 57 -31.12 -8.27 -0.95
CA ALA A 57 -31.73 -8.56 -2.24
C ALA A 57 -32.66 -9.79 -2.15
N THR A 58 -32.18 -10.86 -1.50
CA THR A 58 -32.96 -12.09 -1.30
C THR A 58 -34.18 -11.82 -0.41
N ARG A 59 -34.00 -11.08 0.69
CA ARG A 59 -35.09 -10.69 1.60
C ARG A 59 -36.14 -9.86 0.88
N LEU A 60 -35.72 -8.88 0.08
CA LEU A 60 -36.60 -8.00 -0.68
C LEU A 60 -37.44 -8.81 -1.68
N LEU A 61 -36.82 -9.70 -2.46
CA LEU A 61 -37.55 -10.57 -3.38
C LEU A 61 -38.55 -11.48 -2.65
N ALA A 62 -38.16 -12.02 -1.48
CA ALA A 62 -39.01 -12.90 -0.71
C ALA A 62 -40.24 -12.19 -0.13
N LEU A 63 -40.07 -10.99 0.44
CA LEU A 63 -41.16 -10.20 1.03
C LEU A 63 -42.20 -9.76 0.00
N HIS A 64 -41.79 -9.56 -1.26
CA HIS A 64 -42.69 -9.17 -2.34
C HIS A 64 -43.19 -10.36 -3.19
N GLY A 65 -43.01 -11.60 -2.73
CA GLY A 65 -43.50 -12.81 -3.43
C GLY A 65 -42.78 -13.13 -4.75
N LYS A 66 -41.60 -12.56 -5.00
CA LYS A 66 -40.79 -12.72 -6.23
C LYS A 66 -39.60 -13.67 -6.04
N GLN A 67 -39.77 -14.71 -5.21
CA GLN A 67 -38.72 -15.67 -4.89
C GLN A 67 -38.23 -16.45 -6.12
N ASN A 68 -39.08 -16.61 -7.12
CA ASN A 68 -38.75 -17.20 -8.41
C ASN A 68 -37.63 -16.45 -9.17
N LEU A 69 -37.42 -15.15 -8.88
CA LEU A 69 -36.36 -14.34 -9.50
C LEU A 69 -35.01 -14.44 -8.78
N VAL A 70 -34.93 -15.14 -7.64
CA VAL A 70 -33.67 -15.26 -6.88
C VAL A 70 -32.56 -15.92 -7.72
N PRO A 71 -32.79 -17.01 -8.47
CA PRO A 71 -31.75 -17.58 -9.32
C PRO A 71 -31.30 -16.64 -10.45
N GLU A 72 -32.23 -15.88 -11.03
CA GLU A 72 -31.93 -14.98 -12.15
C GLU A 72 -31.20 -13.71 -11.70
N ILE A 73 -31.50 -13.19 -10.51
CA ILE A 73 -30.98 -11.91 -10.03
C ILE A 73 -29.84 -12.08 -9.02
N VAL A 74 -30.05 -12.91 -8.00
CA VAL A 74 -29.10 -13.05 -6.89
C VAL A 74 -27.99 -14.02 -7.24
N ASP A 75 -28.31 -15.18 -7.82
CA ASP A 75 -27.28 -16.18 -8.14
C ASP A 75 -26.36 -15.71 -9.28
N THR A 76 -26.89 -14.94 -10.23
CA THR A 76 -26.09 -14.26 -11.27
C THR A 76 -25.21 -13.17 -10.66
N GLY A 77 -25.78 -12.30 -9.79
CA GLY A 77 -25.01 -11.28 -9.09
C GLY A 77 -23.90 -11.85 -8.20
N LEU A 78 -24.14 -13.01 -7.56
CA LEU A 78 -23.11 -13.74 -6.81
C LEU A 78 -22.02 -14.31 -7.72
N ALA A 79 -22.38 -14.82 -8.90
CA ALA A 79 -21.41 -15.32 -9.87
C ALA A 79 -20.50 -14.19 -10.38
N ASP A 80 -21.05 -13.02 -10.70
CA ASP A 80 -20.30 -11.85 -11.15
C ASP A 80 -19.37 -11.32 -10.04
N ALA A 81 -19.87 -11.25 -8.80
CA ALA A 81 -19.07 -10.82 -7.65
C ALA A 81 -17.94 -11.82 -7.34
N MET A 82 -18.20 -13.12 -7.46
CA MET A 82 -17.16 -14.15 -7.35
C MET A 82 -16.08 -14.01 -8.42
N GLY A 83 -16.46 -13.78 -9.68
CA GLY A 83 -15.49 -13.57 -10.76
C GLY A 83 -14.59 -12.37 -10.47
N SER A 84 -15.21 -11.23 -10.16
CA SER A 84 -14.51 -9.99 -9.83
C SER A 84 -13.59 -10.14 -8.60
N MET A 85 -14.03 -10.85 -7.56
CA MET A 85 -13.21 -11.12 -6.37
C MET A 85 -12.04 -12.06 -6.69
N THR A 86 -12.26 -13.08 -7.51
CA THR A 86 -11.21 -14.03 -7.90
C THR A 86 -10.11 -13.32 -8.69
N ASP A 87 -10.48 -12.46 -9.63
CA ASP A 87 -9.53 -11.66 -10.41
C ASP A 87 -8.73 -10.71 -9.49
N LEU A 88 -9.41 -10.04 -8.56
CA LEU A 88 -8.75 -9.15 -7.59
C LEU A 88 -7.73 -9.89 -6.71
N LEU A 89 -8.08 -11.08 -6.22
CA LEU A 89 -7.16 -11.90 -5.41
C LEU A 89 -5.99 -12.43 -6.24
N ALA A 90 -6.22 -12.81 -7.50
CA ALA A 90 -5.17 -13.21 -8.42
C ALA A 90 -4.20 -12.04 -8.72
N ASP A 91 -4.72 -10.82 -8.86
CA ASP A 91 -3.92 -9.61 -9.03
C ASP A 91 -3.06 -9.29 -7.81
N PHE A 92 -3.58 -9.47 -6.59
CA PHE A 92 -2.77 -9.32 -5.38
C PHE A 92 -1.62 -10.31 -5.34
N ARG A 93 -1.90 -11.58 -5.66
CA ARG A 93 -0.89 -12.63 -5.73
C ARG A 93 0.17 -12.33 -6.79
N SER A 94 -0.24 -11.92 -7.99
CA SER A 94 0.71 -11.62 -9.08
C SER A 94 1.62 -10.44 -8.73
N GLN A 95 1.07 -9.39 -8.11
CA GLN A 95 1.84 -8.23 -7.67
C GLN A 95 2.84 -8.58 -6.57
N LEU A 96 2.45 -9.34 -5.54
CA LEU A 96 3.38 -9.76 -4.48
C LEU A 96 4.52 -10.60 -5.05
N ASN A 97 4.20 -11.59 -5.90
CA ASN A 97 5.20 -12.45 -6.53
C ASN A 97 6.14 -11.71 -7.48
N ALA A 98 5.72 -10.59 -8.06
CA ALA A 98 6.57 -9.77 -8.90
C ALA A 98 7.44 -8.79 -8.09
N GLN A 99 6.86 -8.15 -7.07
CA GLN A 99 7.51 -7.05 -6.35
C GLN A 99 8.49 -7.55 -5.28
N VAL A 100 8.14 -8.61 -4.53
CA VAL A 100 8.96 -9.05 -3.39
C VAL A 100 10.33 -9.60 -3.82
N PRO A 101 10.44 -10.52 -4.80
CA PRO A 101 11.75 -10.99 -5.26
C PRO A 101 12.59 -9.85 -5.84
N ARG A 102 11.96 -8.88 -6.49
CA ARG A 102 12.65 -7.70 -7.05
C ARG A 102 13.23 -6.80 -5.95
N ILE A 103 12.51 -6.62 -4.83
CA ILE A 103 13.03 -5.89 -3.67
C ILE A 103 14.28 -6.60 -3.13
N VAL A 104 14.24 -7.93 -3.00
CA VAL A 104 15.39 -8.71 -2.52
C VAL A 104 16.58 -8.58 -3.47
N GLU A 105 16.35 -8.70 -4.79
CA GLU A 105 17.40 -8.49 -5.80
C GLU A 105 18.06 -7.11 -5.66
N LEU A 106 17.26 -6.05 -5.49
CA LEU A 106 17.77 -4.69 -5.32
C LEU A 106 18.58 -4.53 -4.02
N ARG A 107 18.15 -5.17 -2.93
CA ARG A 107 18.88 -5.17 -1.65
C ARG A 107 20.21 -5.91 -1.75
N VAL A 108 20.22 -7.08 -2.38
CA VAL A 108 21.47 -7.83 -2.64
C VAL A 108 22.40 -7.00 -3.50
N ARG A 109 21.91 -6.42 -4.60
CA ARG A 109 22.73 -5.57 -5.49
C ARG A 109 23.31 -4.37 -4.74
N ARG A 110 22.52 -3.73 -3.88
CA ARG A 110 22.97 -2.62 -3.02
C ARG A 110 24.06 -3.08 -2.05
N ALA A 111 23.94 -4.28 -1.47
CA ALA A 111 24.92 -4.83 -0.54
C ALA A 111 26.22 -5.26 -1.24
N THR A 112 26.14 -5.83 -2.45
CA THR A 112 27.31 -6.33 -3.19
C THR A 112 28.13 -5.21 -3.82
N ASP A 113 27.47 -4.16 -4.32
CA ASP A 113 28.15 -3.01 -4.94
C ASP A 113 27.39 -1.70 -4.67
N PRO A 114 27.60 -1.10 -3.49
CA PRO A 114 26.94 0.16 -3.13
C PRO A 114 27.28 1.31 -4.09
N LEU A 115 28.52 1.38 -4.59
CA LEU A 115 28.97 2.47 -5.45
C LEU A 115 28.29 2.41 -6.83
N ALA A 116 28.24 1.23 -7.47
CA ALA A 116 27.52 1.07 -8.72
C ALA A 116 26.00 1.20 -8.56
N TYR A 117 25.44 0.85 -7.40
CA TYR A 117 24.02 0.99 -7.11
C TYR A 117 23.57 2.46 -7.05
N PHE A 118 24.36 3.31 -6.40
CA PHE A 118 24.03 4.73 -6.21
C PHE A 118 24.60 5.67 -7.28
N GLY A 119 25.57 5.24 -8.10
CA GLY A 119 26.21 6.12 -9.08
C GLY A 119 27.57 5.65 -9.56
N GLY A 120 27.62 4.51 -10.28
CA GLY A 120 28.83 4.11 -11.00
C GLY A 120 29.43 5.25 -11.85
N ASP A 121 30.75 5.18 -12.07
CA ASP A 121 31.65 6.21 -12.62
C ASP A 121 30.94 7.41 -13.30
N PRO A 122 31.02 8.64 -12.73
CA PRO A 122 30.36 9.83 -13.26
C PRO A 122 30.85 10.26 -14.66
N THR A 123 31.87 9.59 -15.22
CA THR A 123 32.35 9.81 -16.59
C THR A 123 31.57 9.03 -17.67
N MET A 124 30.74 8.04 -17.31
CA MET A 124 29.92 7.24 -18.24
C MET A 124 28.48 7.81 -18.38
N GLY A 125 28.33 9.13 -18.33
CA GLY A 125 27.06 9.83 -18.47
C GLY A 125 26.63 10.02 -19.93
N GLY A 126 26.04 9.00 -20.55
CA GLY A 126 25.32 9.11 -21.81
C GLY A 126 23.90 8.56 -21.70
N ASP A 127 22.88 9.41 -21.89
CA ASP A 127 21.40 9.23 -22.00
C ASP A 127 20.65 8.29 -21.02
N MET A 128 21.38 7.44 -20.31
CA MET A 128 21.01 6.53 -19.21
C MET A 128 21.75 6.97 -17.94
N GLY A 129 21.90 8.28 -17.76
CA GLY A 129 22.63 8.88 -16.64
C GLY A 129 22.06 8.41 -15.31
N VAL A 130 22.93 7.90 -14.44
CA VAL A 130 22.56 7.49 -13.09
C VAL A 130 22.00 8.71 -12.37
N ASP A 131 20.70 8.67 -12.04
CA ASP A 131 20.01 9.74 -11.33
C ASP A 131 20.38 9.66 -9.85
N ILE A 132 21.61 10.08 -9.54
CA ILE A 132 22.18 10.10 -8.18
C ILE A 132 21.34 11.08 -7.36
N PRO A 133 20.67 10.63 -6.28
CA PRO A 133 19.93 11.53 -5.42
C PRO A 133 20.85 12.61 -4.81
N ASP A 134 20.37 13.85 -4.71
CA ASP A 134 21.16 14.98 -4.18
C ASP A 134 21.59 14.78 -2.70
N ASN A 135 20.96 13.83 -1.99
CA ASN A 135 21.27 13.47 -0.61
C ASN A 135 22.29 12.32 -0.48
N VAL A 136 22.81 11.77 -1.59
CA VAL A 136 23.81 10.69 -1.58
C VAL A 136 25.15 11.24 -2.03
N SER A 137 26.11 11.36 -1.11
CA SER A 137 27.50 11.72 -1.43
C SER A 137 28.31 10.47 -1.75
N LEU A 138 28.77 10.35 -3.00
CA LEU A 138 29.62 9.24 -3.49
C LEU A 138 31.12 9.53 -3.38
N ALA A 139 31.51 10.69 -2.85
CA ALA A 139 32.91 11.07 -2.75
C ALA A 139 33.67 10.13 -1.77
N PRO A 140 34.80 9.52 -2.18
CA PRO A 140 35.69 8.84 -1.26
C PRO A 140 36.04 9.80 -0.12
N THR A 141 35.73 9.41 1.10
CA THR A 141 35.84 10.27 2.28
C THR A 141 37.29 10.49 2.74
N ASP A 142 38.28 10.21 1.88
CA ASP A 142 39.70 10.50 2.13
C ASP A 142 40.10 11.94 1.77
N ALA A 143 39.22 12.70 1.12
CA ALA A 143 39.48 14.09 0.75
C ALA A 143 38.72 15.09 1.62
N SER A 144 38.92 15.06 2.96
CA SER A 144 38.78 16.18 3.93
C SER A 144 38.81 15.61 5.36
N THR A 145 39.92 15.62 6.10
CA THR A 145 40.37 16.82 6.84
C THR A 145 41.89 16.93 7.07
N LEU A 146 42.75 16.06 6.51
CA LEU A 146 44.16 16.03 6.93
C LEU A 146 45.24 16.40 5.88
N ALA A 147 44.94 16.42 4.58
CA ALA A 147 45.92 16.73 3.55
C ALA A 147 45.44 17.88 2.64
N GLY A 148 45.77 19.12 3.00
CA GLY A 148 45.40 20.27 2.15
C GLY A 148 45.38 21.65 2.80
N ARG A 149 45.74 21.80 4.09
CA ARG A 149 46.05 23.12 4.67
C ARG A 149 47.44 23.58 4.22
N SER A 150 47.64 23.68 2.90
CA SER A 150 48.69 24.53 2.35
C SER A 150 48.23 25.98 2.52
N MET A 151 48.76 26.61 3.56
CA MET A 151 48.63 28.02 3.90
C MET A 151 49.35 28.88 2.85
N PHE A 152 48.84 28.92 1.62
CA PHE A 152 49.39 29.82 0.60
C PHE A 152 48.36 30.26 -0.44
N THR A 153 47.31 30.95 0.00
CA THR A 153 46.54 31.84 -0.91
C THR A 153 46.75 33.26 -0.44
N ARG A 154 47.76 33.89 -1.05
CA ARG A 154 48.06 35.31 -0.94
C ARG A 154 46.84 36.12 -1.42
N TYR A 155 46.46 37.10 -0.62
CA TYR A 155 45.44 38.11 -0.91
C TYR A 155 45.63 38.77 -2.29
N THR A 156 44.60 38.74 -3.13
CA THR A 156 44.27 39.82 -4.07
C THR A 156 42.76 39.83 -4.34
N GLY A 157 42.11 41.00 -4.19
CA GLY A 157 40.87 41.29 -4.92
C GLY A 157 39.56 41.31 -4.12
N LYS A 158 39.32 42.45 -3.48
CA LYS A 158 38.06 42.94 -2.90
C LYS A 158 36.93 42.97 -3.95
N THR A 159 35.97 42.05 -3.87
CA THR A 159 34.56 42.21 -4.35
C THR A 159 33.63 41.36 -3.48
N GLY A 160 32.49 41.93 -3.12
CA GLY A 160 31.70 41.56 -1.94
C GLY A 160 30.93 40.23 -2.00
N LYS A 161 30.63 39.74 -0.79
CA LYS A 161 29.44 38.97 -0.42
C LYS A 161 28.99 37.87 -1.40
N THR A 162 29.84 36.88 -1.71
CA THR A 162 29.33 35.56 -2.13
C THR A 162 30.34 34.44 -1.82
N GLY A 163 30.86 34.43 -0.59
CA GLY A 163 31.68 33.35 -0.07
C GLY A 163 30.84 32.12 0.28
N LYS A 164 30.60 31.26 -0.70
CA LYS A 164 30.49 29.79 -0.58
C LYS A 164 29.63 29.27 0.59
N THR A 165 28.31 29.36 0.44
CA THR A 165 27.32 28.51 1.13
C THR A 165 26.26 28.02 0.13
N ASN A 166 26.68 27.38 -0.96
CA ASN A 166 25.78 26.80 -1.96
C ASN A 166 25.31 25.36 -1.61
N MET A 167 25.50 24.90 -0.38
CA MET A 167 25.24 23.51 0.02
C MET A 167 24.02 23.27 0.92
N THR A 168 23.23 24.28 1.29
CA THR A 168 22.20 24.09 2.36
C THR A 168 20.87 24.83 2.15
N ARG A 169 20.35 24.90 0.92
CA ARG A 169 18.92 25.24 0.72
C ARG A 169 18.29 24.38 -0.37
N GLN A 170 17.80 23.20 0.02
CA GLN A 170 16.75 22.52 -0.73
C GLN A 170 15.57 23.47 -0.89
N THR A 171 15.32 23.97 -2.09
CA THR A 171 14.12 24.75 -2.37
C THR A 171 12.91 23.80 -2.43
N SER A 172 11.72 24.28 -2.04
CA SER A 172 10.48 23.50 -2.14
C SER A 172 10.24 22.94 -3.54
N LYS A 173 10.75 23.62 -4.58
CA LYS A 173 10.70 23.19 -5.98
C LYS A 173 11.58 21.96 -6.25
N THR A 174 12.78 21.90 -5.67
CA THR A 174 13.69 20.75 -5.80
C THR A 174 13.11 19.54 -5.07
N ARG A 175 12.65 19.72 -3.83
CA ARG A 175 12.00 18.66 -3.06
C ARG A 175 10.80 18.05 -3.78
N ARG A 176 9.93 18.89 -4.38
CA ARG A 176 8.76 18.41 -5.14
C ARG A 176 9.16 17.64 -6.41
N LYS A 177 10.29 17.96 -7.04
CA LYS A 177 10.81 17.21 -8.19
C LYS A 177 11.32 15.83 -7.77
N GLU A 178 12.07 15.75 -6.68
CA GLU A 178 12.55 14.48 -6.13
C GLU A 178 11.41 13.58 -5.65
N GLU A 179 10.42 14.14 -4.94
CA GLU A 179 9.24 13.39 -4.52
C GLU A 179 8.45 12.82 -5.72
N ARG A 180 8.36 13.55 -6.84
CA ARG A 180 7.76 13.03 -8.08
C ARG A 180 8.58 11.90 -8.69
N LYS A 181 9.91 11.98 -8.68
CA LYS A 181 10.79 10.90 -9.17
C LYS A 181 10.63 9.64 -8.32
N ARG A 182 10.62 9.80 -6.99
CA ARG A 182 10.36 8.73 -6.03
C ARG A 182 8.98 8.09 -6.24
N ALA A 183 7.96 8.89 -6.54
CA ALA A 183 6.62 8.40 -6.83
C ALA A 183 6.49 7.73 -8.23
N SER A 184 7.41 8.02 -9.16
CA SER A 184 7.34 7.52 -10.54
C SER A 184 7.64 6.02 -10.66
N GLY A 185 8.33 5.40 -9.69
CA GLY A 185 8.62 3.97 -9.70
C GLY A 185 9.40 3.47 -10.92
N LYS A 186 10.21 4.33 -11.56
CA LYS A 186 10.94 3.96 -12.77
C LYS A 186 11.97 2.87 -12.45
N LYS A 187 11.87 1.74 -13.15
CA LYS A 187 12.80 0.60 -13.02
C LYS A 187 14.24 1.03 -13.32
N GLY A 188 15.20 0.53 -12.55
CA GLY A 188 16.62 0.81 -12.67
C GLY A 188 17.06 2.13 -12.03
N THR A 189 16.17 2.85 -11.36
CA THR A 189 16.52 4.06 -10.59
C THR A 189 16.84 3.71 -9.14
N VAL A 190 17.57 4.60 -8.47
CA VAL A 190 17.88 4.47 -7.03
C VAL A 190 16.60 4.43 -6.17
N TYR A 191 15.51 5.05 -6.64
CA TYR A 191 14.22 5.09 -5.94
C TYR A 191 13.36 3.83 -6.16
N GLU A 192 13.77 2.89 -7.01
CA GLU A 192 12.97 1.71 -7.35
C GLU A 192 12.62 0.88 -6.10
N GLU A 193 13.61 0.58 -5.24
CA GLU A 193 13.38 -0.21 -4.04
C GLU A 193 12.39 0.46 -3.09
N GLU A 194 12.58 1.76 -2.82
CA GLU A 194 11.71 2.53 -1.94
C GLU A 194 10.26 2.56 -2.47
N TYR A 195 10.11 2.70 -3.78
CA TYR A 195 8.80 2.64 -4.43
C TYR A 195 8.13 1.27 -4.25
N LEU A 196 8.87 0.18 -4.51
CA LEU A 196 8.35 -1.19 -4.40
C LEU A 196 7.96 -1.54 -2.96
N VAL A 197 8.78 -1.15 -1.97
CA VAL A 197 8.46 -1.35 -0.55
C VAL A 197 7.15 -0.62 -0.18
N ASN A 198 6.97 0.61 -0.64
CA ASN A 198 5.73 1.38 -0.42
C ASN A 198 4.53 0.82 -1.21
N SER A 199 4.78 0.21 -2.37
CA SER A 199 3.76 -0.49 -3.15
C SER A 199 3.26 -1.74 -2.40
N VAL A 200 4.15 -2.60 -1.92
CA VAL A 200 3.81 -3.78 -1.10
C VAL A 200 3.04 -3.39 0.16
N ARG A 201 3.42 -2.27 0.81
CA ARG A 201 2.66 -1.75 1.96
C ARG A 201 1.20 -1.45 1.61
N ARG A 202 0.98 -0.65 0.56
CA ARG A 202 -0.38 -0.28 0.09
C ARG A 202 -1.16 -1.51 -0.34
N LEU A 203 -0.48 -2.51 -0.91
CA LEU A 203 -1.10 -3.77 -1.29
C LEU A 203 -1.61 -4.54 -0.08
N ILE A 204 -0.82 -4.66 1.00
CA ILE A 204 -1.25 -5.30 2.25
C ILE A 204 -2.45 -4.55 2.87
N GLU A 205 -2.41 -3.20 2.89
CA GLU A 205 -3.53 -2.39 3.37
C GLU A 205 -4.82 -2.63 2.55
N ARG A 206 -4.69 -2.77 1.23
CA ARG A 206 -5.82 -3.09 0.34
C ARG A 206 -6.35 -4.51 0.56
N VAL A 207 -5.48 -5.50 0.76
CA VAL A 207 -5.88 -6.86 1.14
C VAL A 207 -6.66 -6.84 2.47
N ASN A 208 -6.25 -6.03 3.43
CA ASN A 208 -6.95 -5.89 4.71
C ASN A 208 -8.36 -5.27 4.59
N SER A 209 -8.61 -4.43 3.58
CA SER A 209 -9.96 -3.91 3.32
C SER A 209 -10.85 -4.95 2.63
N THR A 210 -10.27 -5.86 1.84
CA THR A 210 -11.04 -6.88 1.11
C THR A 210 -11.44 -8.08 1.98
N VAL A 211 -10.83 -8.28 3.16
CA VAL A 211 -11.19 -9.38 4.10
C VAL A 211 -12.70 -9.40 4.40
N SER A 212 -13.27 -8.25 4.80
CA SER A 212 -14.70 -8.19 5.15
C SER A 212 -15.62 -8.38 3.95
N GLU A 213 -15.17 -8.00 2.75
CA GLU A 213 -15.91 -8.22 1.50
C GLU A 213 -15.96 -9.71 1.16
N VAL A 214 -14.81 -10.40 1.29
CA VAL A 214 -14.72 -11.87 1.13
C VAL A 214 -15.61 -12.59 2.13
N GLU A 215 -15.57 -12.22 3.41
CA GLU A 215 -16.42 -12.84 4.45
C GLU A 215 -17.92 -12.70 4.12
N THR A 216 -18.33 -11.51 3.65
CA THR A 216 -19.70 -11.23 3.24
C THR A 216 -20.10 -12.08 2.03
N LEU A 217 -19.22 -12.18 1.03
CA LEU A 217 -19.45 -12.98 -0.17
C LEU A 217 -19.52 -14.49 0.14
N VAL A 218 -18.61 -15.01 0.96
CA VAL A 218 -18.61 -16.41 1.42
C VAL A 218 -19.91 -16.74 2.14
N SER A 219 -20.36 -15.88 3.07
CA SER A 219 -21.64 -16.05 3.76
C SER A 219 -22.82 -16.07 2.79
N ALA A 220 -22.82 -15.20 1.78
CA ALA A 220 -23.88 -15.14 0.77
C ALA A 220 -23.91 -16.39 -0.13
N LEU A 221 -22.75 -16.86 -0.58
CA LEU A 221 -22.60 -18.09 -1.37
C LEU A 221 -23.09 -19.32 -0.58
N LEU A 222 -22.72 -19.42 0.70
CA LEU A 222 -23.17 -20.51 1.56
C LEU A 222 -24.68 -20.53 1.76
N ARG A 223 -25.32 -19.36 1.93
CA ARG A 223 -26.79 -19.25 2.03
C ARG A 223 -27.51 -19.70 0.76
N ARG A 224 -26.84 -19.66 -0.39
CA ARG A 224 -27.35 -20.14 -1.68
C ARG A 224 -26.94 -21.57 -2.02
N GLY A 225 -26.30 -22.29 -1.10
CA GLY A 225 -25.86 -23.67 -1.30
C GLY A 225 -24.63 -23.81 -2.21
N MET A 226 -23.96 -22.71 -2.54
CA MET A 226 -22.81 -22.68 -3.45
C MET A 226 -21.51 -22.97 -2.70
N ARG A 227 -21.45 -24.12 -2.02
CA ARG A 227 -20.40 -24.47 -1.05
C ARG A 227 -19.00 -24.52 -1.68
N GLU A 228 -18.87 -25.14 -2.84
CA GLU A 228 -17.57 -25.27 -3.54
C GLU A 228 -17.00 -23.89 -3.93
N ARG A 229 -17.87 -23.00 -4.41
CA ARG A 229 -17.52 -21.63 -4.76
C ARG A 229 -17.09 -20.83 -3.53
N ALA A 230 -17.83 -20.97 -2.43
CA ALA A 230 -17.47 -20.34 -1.16
C ALA A 230 -16.09 -20.82 -0.66
N ALA A 231 -15.83 -22.13 -0.69
CA ALA A 231 -14.56 -22.71 -0.29
C ALA A 231 -13.39 -22.23 -1.18
N ALA A 232 -13.61 -22.10 -2.50
CA ALA A 232 -12.59 -21.62 -3.42
C ALA A 232 -12.15 -20.18 -3.11
N ILE A 233 -13.08 -19.26 -2.87
CA ILE A 233 -12.75 -17.86 -2.54
C ILE A 233 -12.09 -17.77 -1.16
N GLU A 234 -12.61 -18.48 -0.16
CA GLU A 234 -12.04 -18.49 1.18
C GLU A 234 -10.59 -18.99 1.15
N LYS A 235 -10.32 -20.09 0.43
CA LYS A 235 -8.97 -20.62 0.24
C LYS A 235 -8.07 -19.63 -0.51
N ALA A 236 -8.55 -19.02 -1.59
CA ALA A 236 -7.78 -18.03 -2.34
C ALA A 236 -7.38 -16.83 -1.46
N MET A 237 -8.29 -16.36 -0.61
CA MET A 237 -8.00 -15.28 0.33
C MET A 237 -6.98 -15.70 1.40
N GLN A 238 -7.08 -16.93 1.92
CA GLN A 238 -6.09 -17.46 2.86
C GLN A 238 -4.69 -17.56 2.23
N GLU A 239 -4.59 -18.01 0.98
CA GLU A 239 -3.32 -18.05 0.25
C GLU A 239 -2.71 -16.65 0.07
N VAL A 240 -3.54 -15.64 -0.25
CA VAL A 240 -3.08 -14.25 -0.36
C VAL A 240 -2.65 -13.70 1.00
N LEU A 241 -3.39 -13.95 2.08
CA LEU A 241 -3.02 -13.50 3.42
C LEU A 241 -1.71 -14.12 3.88
N LYS A 242 -1.51 -15.41 3.63
CA LYS A 242 -0.23 -16.09 3.89
C LYS A 242 0.91 -15.45 3.09
N LEU A 243 0.68 -15.17 1.80
CA LEU A 243 1.68 -14.49 0.99
C LEU A 243 1.99 -13.09 1.54
N CYS A 244 0.99 -12.36 2.06
CA CYS A 244 1.19 -11.08 2.73
C CYS A 244 2.01 -11.22 4.02
N THR A 245 1.77 -12.25 4.85
CA THR A 245 2.57 -12.47 6.06
C THR A 245 4.02 -12.76 5.73
N ASP A 246 4.26 -13.60 4.73
CA ASP A 246 5.61 -13.98 4.29
C ASP A 246 6.33 -12.76 3.69
N SER A 247 5.65 -12.04 2.79
CA SER A 247 6.14 -10.78 2.19
C SER A 247 6.43 -9.71 3.24
N ARG A 248 5.64 -9.66 4.33
CA ARG A 248 5.85 -8.71 5.41
C ARG A 248 7.17 -8.98 6.12
N VAL A 249 7.48 -10.25 6.40
CA VAL A 249 8.75 -10.65 7.03
C VAL A 249 9.93 -10.37 6.10
N GLU A 250 9.81 -10.72 4.82
CA GLU A 250 10.89 -10.54 3.84
C GLU A 250 11.19 -9.07 3.54
N VAL A 251 10.13 -8.25 3.39
CA VAL A 251 10.28 -6.83 3.04
C VAL A 251 10.55 -5.97 4.28
N PHE A 252 9.93 -6.24 5.43
CA PHE A 252 10.05 -5.35 6.61
C PHE A 252 10.75 -5.97 7.82
N GLY A 253 10.91 -7.30 7.88
CA GLY A 253 11.51 -8.00 9.02
C GLY A 253 13.04 -7.84 9.14
N ALA A 254 13.73 -7.52 8.04
CA ALA A 254 15.18 -7.36 8.02
C ALA A 254 15.70 -6.00 8.56
N VAL A 255 14.87 -5.20 9.24
CA VAL A 255 15.28 -3.91 9.84
C VAL A 255 15.71 -4.08 11.31
N ALA A 256 15.82 -5.31 11.83
CA ALA A 256 16.60 -5.57 13.03
C ALA A 256 18.10 -5.56 12.65
N SER A 257 18.84 -4.58 13.16
CA SER A 257 20.26 -4.27 12.91
C SER A 257 21.18 -5.50 12.76
N PRO A 258 22.22 -5.44 11.90
CA PRO A 258 23.35 -6.35 12.02
C PRO A 258 24.18 -5.89 13.23
N GLY A 259 24.02 -6.56 14.36
CA GLY A 259 24.83 -6.27 15.53
C GLY A 259 24.33 -6.97 16.80
N GLY A 260 24.93 -8.11 17.11
CA GLY A 260 24.86 -8.74 18.42
C GLY A 260 24.49 -10.22 18.35
N GLU A 261 25.49 -11.08 18.18
CA GLU A 261 25.40 -12.49 18.54
C GLU A 261 24.95 -12.62 20.00
N GLN A 262 23.83 -13.30 20.23
CA GLN A 262 23.42 -13.79 21.54
C GLN A 262 24.04 -15.17 21.74
N THR A 263 25.06 -15.25 22.59
CA THR A 263 25.46 -16.49 23.26
C THR A 263 24.87 -16.52 24.67
N ASP A 264 24.25 -17.66 24.99
CA ASP A 264 23.64 -18.04 26.26
C ASP A 264 24.50 -17.82 27.51
N GLY A 265 23.84 -17.55 28.66
CA GLY A 265 24.31 -18.00 29.98
C GLY A 265 24.12 -17.06 31.19
N ALA A 266 23.08 -17.35 31.98
CA ALA A 266 22.97 -17.30 33.47
C ALA A 266 23.31 -16.04 34.30
N GLU A 267 22.24 -15.42 34.82
CA GLU A 267 21.94 -14.95 36.21
C GLU A 267 22.87 -14.01 37.02
N PRO A 268 22.29 -13.24 37.98
CA PRO A 268 22.66 -11.83 38.19
C PRO A 268 23.49 -11.60 39.45
N GLU A 269 24.52 -10.77 39.36
CA GLU A 269 25.07 -10.09 40.54
C GLU A 269 25.22 -8.59 40.32
N THR A 270 24.65 -7.87 41.29
CA THR A 270 24.71 -6.43 41.49
C THR A 270 26.14 -5.96 41.67
N ASN A 271 26.62 -5.09 40.76
CA ASN A 271 27.63 -4.12 41.15
C ASN A 271 27.53 -2.82 40.34
N VAL A 272 27.42 -1.73 41.07
CA VAL A 272 27.37 -0.35 40.59
C VAL A 272 28.76 0.02 40.13
N ASN A 273 28.96 0.25 38.83
CA ASN A 273 29.97 1.18 38.34
C ASN A 273 29.63 1.69 36.93
N THR A 274 29.53 3.00 36.89
CA THR A 274 29.37 3.93 35.78
C THR A 274 30.18 3.53 34.54
N ALA A 275 29.49 3.10 33.48
CA ALA A 275 30.01 3.10 32.12
C ALA A 275 28.91 3.67 31.22
N GLU A 276 29.22 4.79 30.59
CA GLU A 276 28.32 5.56 29.73
C GLU A 276 27.72 4.66 28.64
N GLU A 277 26.39 4.57 28.62
CA GLU A 277 25.68 4.23 27.39
C GLU A 277 26.14 5.21 26.31
N VAL A 278 26.88 4.72 25.33
CA VAL A 278 27.19 5.46 24.10
C VAL A 278 25.90 5.51 23.27
N SER A 279 24.92 6.27 23.77
CA SER A 279 23.86 6.82 22.93
C SER A 279 24.57 7.68 21.88
N PRO A 280 24.38 7.45 20.57
CA PRO A 280 24.98 8.30 19.55
C PRO A 280 24.59 9.75 19.82
N ARG A 281 25.59 10.61 20.08
CA ARG A 281 25.39 12.03 20.38
C ARG A 281 25.63 12.85 19.11
N GLY A 282 24.76 13.83 18.87
CA GLY A 282 24.92 14.82 17.79
C GLY A 282 24.78 14.23 16.38
N GLY A 283 25.77 14.48 15.52
CA GLY A 283 25.71 14.19 14.08
C GLY A 283 25.43 12.73 13.72
N GLN A 284 25.84 11.77 14.56
CA GLN A 284 25.52 10.35 14.37
C GLN A 284 24.04 10.03 14.63
N ARG A 285 23.39 10.74 15.56
CA ARG A 285 21.94 10.63 15.77
C ARG A 285 21.17 11.31 14.66
N ALA A 286 21.63 12.46 14.19
CA ALA A 286 21.04 13.10 13.01
C ALA A 286 21.22 12.25 11.74
N PHE A 287 22.33 11.52 11.60
CA PHE A 287 22.55 10.56 10.53
C PHE A 287 21.62 9.35 10.67
N ALA A 288 21.54 8.74 11.86
CA ALA A 288 20.61 7.64 12.14
C ALA A 288 19.14 8.05 11.97
N ASP A 289 18.75 9.23 12.44
CA ASP A 289 17.40 9.81 12.27
C ASP A 289 17.16 10.18 10.80
N SER A 290 18.17 10.66 10.06
CA SER A 290 18.05 10.92 8.62
C SER A 290 17.95 9.63 7.82
N ILE A 291 18.65 8.56 8.22
CA ILE A 291 18.54 7.22 7.66
C ILE A 291 17.17 6.65 8.00
N ALA A 292 16.68 6.78 9.23
CA ALA A 292 15.34 6.33 9.62
C ALA A 292 14.22 7.13 8.91
N ALA A 293 14.43 8.43 8.69
CA ALA A 293 13.51 9.31 7.98
C ALA A 293 13.55 9.13 6.45
N THR A 294 14.71 8.76 5.87
CA THR A 294 14.86 8.46 4.43
C THR A 294 14.53 7.01 4.09
N LEU A 295 14.79 6.07 4.99
CA LEU A 295 14.36 4.66 4.88
C LEU A 295 12.93 4.45 5.35
N GLY A 296 12.27 5.48 5.90
CA GLY A 296 10.89 5.45 6.33
C GLY A 296 10.56 4.13 7.02
N VAL A 297 11.14 3.89 8.21
CA VAL A 297 10.73 2.79 9.09
C VAL A 297 9.32 3.11 9.61
N ARG A 298 8.36 3.18 8.68
CA ARG A 298 6.95 3.10 8.96
C ARG A 298 6.73 1.68 9.42
N GLU A 299 6.08 1.52 10.56
CA GLU A 299 5.73 0.23 11.13
C GLU A 299 5.17 -0.73 10.07
N ALA A 300 5.65 -1.96 10.02
CA ALA A 300 5.22 -2.92 9.00
C ALA A 300 3.70 -3.10 9.06
N PRO A 301 2.96 -2.97 7.94
CA PRO A 301 1.51 -3.05 7.97
C PRO A 301 1.07 -4.39 8.57
N ALA A 302 0.14 -4.35 9.52
CA ALA A 302 -0.43 -5.56 10.09
C ALA A 302 -1.21 -6.32 9.00
N VAL A 303 -1.19 -7.65 9.04
CA VAL A 303 -2.02 -8.50 8.18
C VAL A 303 -3.22 -8.94 9.01
N LYS A 304 -4.44 -8.63 8.56
CA LYS A 304 -5.65 -9.08 9.23
C LYS A 304 -5.85 -10.58 9.05
N GLU A 305 -6.44 -11.20 10.05
CA GLU A 305 -6.88 -12.59 9.96
C GLU A 305 -8.24 -12.69 9.27
N LEU A 306 -8.46 -13.78 8.53
CA LEU A 306 -9.75 -14.11 7.94
C LEU A 306 -10.56 -14.93 8.94
N LYS A 307 -11.80 -14.52 9.23
CA LYS A 307 -12.70 -15.35 10.03
C LYS A 307 -13.21 -16.52 9.17
N GLN A 308 -12.63 -17.69 9.38
CA GLN A 308 -13.06 -18.91 8.68
C GLN A 308 -14.53 -19.23 8.97
N SER A 309 -15.25 -19.62 7.93
CA SER A 309 -16.61 -20.07 8.06
C SER A 309 -16.63 -21.47 8.69
N ALA A 310 -17.18 -21.57 9.90
CA ALA A 310 -17.37 -22.87 10.56
C ALA A 310 -18.20 -23.86 9.73
N LEU A 311 -18.98 -23.37 8.77
CA LEU A 311 -19.75 -24.20 7.87
C LEU A 311 -18.88 -24.89 6.82
N LEU A 312 -17.69 -24.38 6.49
CA LEU A 312 -16.81 -24.94 5.46
C LEU A 312 -15.83 -26.01 5.98
N ASN A 313 -15.67 -26.10 7.30
CA ASN A 313 -14.89 -27.12 8.00
C ASN A 313 -15.59 -28.48 8.08
#